data_AF-A0A7W0XKT4-F1
#
_entry.id   AF-A0A7W0XKT4-F1
#
_cell.length_a   1.000
_cell.length_b   1.000
_cell.length_c   1.000
_cell.angle_alpha   90.00
_cell.angle_beta   90.00
_cell.angle_gamma   90.00
#
_symmetry.space_group_name_H-M   'P 1'
#
loop_
_entity.id
_entity.type
_entity.pdbx_description
1 polymer ?
#
loop_
_entity_poly.entity_id
_entity_poly.type
_entity_poly.pdbx_seq_one_letter_code
_entity_poly.pdbx_strand_id
1 'polypeptide(L)'
;MAEIIQEMVQQLEEDIDALVRHLSSQGPLPLNSLRVTAPPILRRWLSEQRINYLANKLGVSATFRTLDTKHAFDMISADSLFRFYTAGGVSIDGQVVQHLYVHDGPAQSKPLIEGAGYIMLSTNKLIEQQRTYFGGRAFKHYEILQYVANKKGGVHFDVDASEELYNQCSERQTS
;
A
#
# COMPACT_ATOMS: atom_id res chain seq x y z
N MET A 1 3.37 -20.43 25.62
CA MET A 1 3.31 -20.48 24.14
C MET A 1 1.87 -20.39 23.65
N ALA A 2 0.93 -21.16 24.20
CA ALA A 2 -0.50 -21.06 23.87
C ALA A 2 -1.10 -19.67 24.22
N GLU A 3 -0.78 -19.13 25.41
CA GLU A 3 -1.26 -17.80 25.84
C GLU A 3 -0.82 -16.68 24.88
N ILE A 4 0.45 -16.65 24.48
CA ILE A 4 0.98 -15.66 23.51
C ILE A 4 0.24 -15.74 22.17
N ILE A 5 -0.07 -16.95 21.69
CA ILE A 5 -0.81 -17.12 20.43
C ILE A 5 -2.23 -16.58 20.58
N GLN A 6 -2.89 -16.85 21.71
CA GLN A 6 -4.24 -16.36 21.98
C GLN A 6 -4.28 -14.83 22.08
N GLU A 7 -3.31 -14.20 22.77
CA GLU A 7 -3.16 -12.75 22.82
C GLU A 7 -2.96 -12.15 21.42
N MET A 8 -2.15 -12.79 20.56
CA MET A 8 -1.95 -12.33 19.19
C MET A 8 -3.21 -12.45 18.32
N VAL A 9 -4.02 -13.49 18.51
CA VAL A 9 -5.32 -13.63 17.83
C VAL A 9 -6.24 -12.50 18.26
N GLN A 10 -6.40 -12.28 19.56
CA GLN A 10 -7.23 -11.20 20.08
C GLN A 10 -6.76 -9.84 19.55
N GLN A 11 -5.46 -9.58 19.55
CA GLN A 11 -4.91 -8.34 19.01
C GLN A 11 -5.19 -8.17 17.51
N LEU A 12 -5.13 -9.24 16.72
CA LEU A 12 -5.47 -9.19 15.30
C LEU A 12 -6.95 -8.86 15.08
N GLU A 13 -7.84 -9.47 15.87
CA GLU A 13 -9.28 -9.21 15.81
C GLU A 13 -9.60 -7.75 16.15
N GLU A 14 -9.03 -7.23 17.25
CA GLU A 14 -9.20 -5.84 17.68
C GLU A 14 -8.68 -4.85 16.62
N ASP A 15 -7.52 -5.14 16.01
CA ASP A 15 -6.93 -4.33 14.95
C ASP A 15 -7.78 -4.36 13.66
N ILE A 16 -8.32 -5.52 13.27
CA ILE A 16 -9.24 -5.65 12.12
C ILE A 16 -10.52 -4.86 12.39
N ASP A 17 -11.10 -4.97 13.59
CA ASP A 17 -12.29 -4.23 13.97
C ASP A 17 -12.05 -2.72 13.99
N ALA A 18 -10.87 -2.26 14.41
CA ALA A 18 -10.49 -0.86 14.29
C ALA A 18 -10.45 -0.40 12.83
N LEU A 19 -9.83 -1.19 11.93
CA LEU A 19 -9.80 -0.89 10.50
C LEU A 19 -11.20 -0.87 9.88
N VAL A 20 -12.04 -1.87 10.16
CA VAL A 20 -13.41 -1.97 9.60
C VAL A 20 -14.26 -0.78 10.06
N ARG A 21 -14.20 -0.42 11.35
CA ARG A 21 -14.91 0.75 11.88
C ARG A 21 -14.49 2.04 11.19
N HIS A 22 -13.19 2.20 10.93
CA HIS A 22 -12.69 3.37 10.20
C HIS A 22 -13.06 3.33 8.71
N LEU A 23 -13.05 2.18 8.05
CA LEU A 23 -13.34 2.11 6.61
C LEU A 23 -14.84 2.14 6.29
N SER A 24 -15.69 1.77 7.25
CA SER A 24 -17.14 1.57 7.03
C SER A 24 -18.01 2.64 7.71
N SER A 25 -17.41 3.70 8.28
CA SER A 25 -18.18 4.71 9.00
C SER A 25 -19.12 5.49 8.07
N GLN A 26 -20.38 5.62 8.46
CA GLN A 26 -21.41 6.37 7.72
C GLN A 26 -21.31 7.90 7.89
N GLY A 27 -20.28 8.38 8.60
CA GLY A 27 -20.02 9.81 8.82
C GLY A 27 -18.62 10.21 8.33
N PRO A 28 -18.32 11.52 8.27
CA PRO A 28 -17.01 11.99 7.89
C PRO A 28 -15.96 11.47 8.88
N LEU A 29 -15.04 10.65 8.38
CA LEU A 29 -13.87 10.26 9.15
C LEU A 29 -13.00 11.49 9.36
N PRO A 30 -12.55 11.75 10.60
CA PRO A 30 -11.44 12.67 10.79
C PRO A 30 -10.28 12.17 9.94
N LEU A 31 -9.80 12.99 8.99
CA LEU A 31 -8.76 12.61 8.03
C LEU A 31 -7.48 12.12 8.72
N ASN A 32 -7.22 12.59 9.93
CA ASN A 32 -6.11 12.17 10.78
C ASN A 32 -6.32 10.76 11.38
N SER A 33 -7.55 10.34 11.68
CA SER A 33 -7.81 9.02 12.29
C SER A 33 -7.35 7.87 11.41
N LEU A 34 -7.63 7.91 10.10
CA LEU A 34 -7.18 6.85 9.19
C LEU A 34 -5.64 6.83 9.08
N ARG A 35 -5.00 8.00 9.04
CA ARG A 35 -3.54 8.16 8.95
C ARG A 35 -2.80 7.69 10.21
N VAL A 36 -3.45 7.76 11.38
CA VAL A 36 -2.84 7.35 12.65
C VAL A 36 -3.15 5.89 12.96
N THR A 37 -4.32 5.37 12.60
CA THR A 37 -4.72 4.00 12.94
C THR A 37 -4.26 2.96 11.92
N ALA A 38 -4.46 3.20 10.61
CA ALA A 38 -4.25 2.16 9.61
C ALA A 38 -2.76 1.82 9.38
N PRO A 39 -1.83 2.80 9.25
CA PRO A 39 -0.43 2.48 8.97
C PRO A 39 0.26 1.64 10.04
N PRO A 40 0.12 1.91 11.36
CA PRO A 40 0.74 1.08 12.40
C PRO A 40 0.23 -0.37 12.38
N ILE A 41 -1.08 -0.56 12.19
CA ILE A 41 -1.70 -1.88 12.09
C ILE A 41 -1.16 -2.63 10.88
N LEU A 42 -1.21 -2.02 9.70
CA LEU A 42 -0.72 -2.65 8.46
C LEU A 42 0.77 -2.97 8.52
N ARG A 43 1.59 -2.09 9.11
CA ARG A 43 3.01 -2.37 9.34
C ARG A 43 3.23 -3.56 10.24
N ARG A 44 2.59 -3.58 11.42
CA ARG A 44 2.72 -4.66 12.40
C ARG A 44 2.39 -6.01 11.75
N TRP A 45 1.27 -6.08 11.02
CA TRP A 45 0.80 -7.35 10.49
C TRP A 45 1.46 -7.76 9.18
N LEU A 46 1.68 -6.82 8.25
CA LEU A 46 2.22 -7.11 6.92
C LEU A 46 3.74 -6.91 6.85
N SER A 47 4.25 -5.71 7.16
CA SER A 47 5.68 -5.39 7.02
C SER A 47 6.55 -6.16 8.02
N GLU A 48 6.12 -6.26 9.28
CA GLU A 48 6.80 -7.03 10.33
C GLU A 48 6.42 -8.52 10.30
N GLN A 49 5.63 -8.94 9.30
CA GLN A 49 5.24 -10.33 9.03
C GLN A 49 4.56 -11.06 10.21
N ARG A 50 3.96 -10.35 11.17
CA ARG A 50 3.27 -10.99 12.30
C ARG A 50 2.10 -11.86 11.85
N ILE A 51 1.48 -11.54 10.71
CA ILE A 51 0.39 -12.36 10.17
C ILE A 51 0.90 -13.71 9.66
N ASN A 52 2.10 -13.75 9.06
CA ASN A 52 2.75 -15.00 8.66
C ASN A 52 3.15 -15.82 9.88
N TYR A 53 3.72 -15.17 10.90
CA TYR A 53 4.06 -15.83 12.15
C TYR A 53 2.83 -16.50 12.78
N LEU A 54 1.74 -15.75 12.92
CA LEU A 54 0.50 -16.25 13.50
C LEU A 54 -0.11 -17.38 12.66
N ALA A 55 -0.20 -17.20 11.34
CA ALA A 55 -0.72 -18.21 10.43
C ALA A 55 0.06 -19.53 10.54
N ASN A 56 1.39 -19.46 10.56
CA ASN A 56 2.26 -20.64 10.74
C ASN A 56 2.00 -21.35 12.08
N LYS A 57 1.79 -20.59 13.17
CA LYS A 57 1.48 -21.16 14.49
C LYS A 57 0.11 -21.83 14.55
N LEU A 58 -0.84 -21.34 13.77
CA LEU A 58 -2.19 -21.90 13.66
C LEU A 58 -2.31 -23.00 12.59
N GLY A 59 -1.23 -23.30 11.85
CA GLY A 59 -1.25 -24.29 10.76
C GLY A 59 -2.06 -23.84 9.54
N VAL A 60 -2.24 -22.54 9.34
CA VAL A 60 -3.01 -21.95 8.23
C VAL A 60 -2.10 -21.08 7.35
N SER A 61 -2.62 -20.64 6.20
CA SER A 61 -1.94 -19.70 5.30
C SER A 61 -2.78 -18.44 5.11
N ALA A 62 -2.17 -17.28 5.33
CA ALA A 62 -2.80 -15.98 5.08
C ALA A 62 -2.72 -15.62 3.59
N THR A 63 -3.85 -15.24 3.00
CA THR A 63 -3.92 -14.72 1.62
C THR A 63 -4.79 -13.48 1.56
N PHE A 64 -4.49 -12.60 0.60
CA PHE A 64 -5.11 -11.29 0.45
C PHE A 64 -5.62 -11.10 -0.96
N ARG A 65 -6.85 -10.60 -1.07
CA ARG A 65 -7.43 -10.18 -2.34
C ARG A 65 -6.88 -8.79 -2.70
N THR A 66 -6.34 -8.66 -3.89
CA THR A 66 -5.74 -7.40 -4.37
C THR A 66 -5.92 -7.23 -5.88
N LEU A 67 -5.90 -5.98 -6.36
CA LEU A 67 -5.74 -5.69 -7.79
C LEU A 67 -4.45 -6.31 -8.34
N ASP A 68 -4.54 -6.87 -9.55
CA ASP A 68 -3.40 -7.33 -10.33
C ASP A 68 -2.72 -6.16 -11.04
N THR A 69 -1.55 -5.77 -10.56
CA THR A 69 -0.81 -4.63 -11.11
C THR A 69 0.21 -5.04 -12.16
N LYS A 70 0.36 -6.35 -12.45
CA LYS A 70 1.46 -6.82 -13.30
C LYS A 70 1.41 -6.17 -14.68
N HIS A 71 0.24 -6.20 -15.32
CA HIS A 71 0.07 -5.64 -16.67
C HIS A 71 0.42 -4.15 -16.73
N ALA A 72 -0.04 -3.36 -15.74
CA ALA A 72 0.29 -1.94 -15.65
C ALA A 72 1.80 -1.70 -15.54
N PHE A 73 2.52 -2.47 -14.72
CA PHE A 73 3.96 -2.32 -14.57
C PHE A 73 4.77 -2.83 -15.76
N ASP A 74 4.28 -3.85 -16.48
CA ASP A 74 4.87 -4.26 -17.76
C ASP A 74 4.79 -3.10 -18.78
N MET A 75 3.65 -2.41 -18.86
CA MET A 75 3.46 -1.25 -19.73
C MET A 75 4.35 -0.06 -19.33
N ILE A 76 4.35 0.31 -18.04
CA ILE A 76 5.15 1.43 -17.52
C ILE A 76 6.65 1.19 -17.76
N SER A 77 7.10 -0.06 -17.67
CA SER A 77 8.51 -0.39 -17.91
C SER A 77 8.89 -0.29 -19.39
N ALA A 78 7.92 -0.47 -20.30
CA ALA A 78 8.13 -0.40 -21.75
C ALA A 78 7.96 1.01 -22.32
N ASP A 79 7.32 1.93 -21.59
CA ASP A 79 6.97 3.27 -22.05
C ASP A 79 7.53 4.34 -21.09
N SER A 80 8.54 5.07 -21.55
CA SER A 80 9.22 6.12 -20.77
C SER A 80 8.42 7.41 -20.59
N LEU A 81 7.23 7.51 -21.21
CA LEU A 81 6.36 8.68 -21.09
C LEU A 81 5.49 8.66 -19.83
N PHE A 82 5.43 7.54 -19.10
CA PHE A 82 4.82 7.52 -17.78
C PHE A 82 5.69 8.31 -16.79
N ARG A 83 5.09 9.30 -16.12
CA ARG A 83 5.76 10.10 -15.08
C ARG A 83 5.35 9.66 -13.68
N PHE A 84 4.12 9.20 -13.56
CA PHE A 84 3.52 8.76 -12.31
C PHE A 84 2.51 7.67 -12.60
N TYR A 85 2.42 6.69 -11.70
CA TYR A 85 1.32 5.74 -11.64
C TYR A 85 1.10 5.31 -10.19
N THR A 86 -0.15 5.06 -9.82
CA THR A 86 -0.49 4.34 -8.60
C THR A 86 -1.67 3.42 -8.86
N ALA A 87 -1.56 2.19 -8.35
CA ALA A 87 -2.66 1.26 -8.30
C ALA A 87 -3.73 1.83 -7.36
N GLY A 88 -4.93 2.00 -7.90
CA GLY A 88 -6.05 2.59 -7.21
C GLY A 88 -6.67 1.69 -6.15
N GLY A 89 -7.72 2.21 -5.55
CA GLY A 89 -8.47 1.61 -4.44
C GLY A 89 -9.48 2.59 -3.83
N VAL A 90 -9.76 3.69 -4.54
CA VAL A 90 -10.68 4.74 -4.12
C VAL A 90 -11.91 4.69 -5.02
N SER A 91 -13.05 5.07 -4.47
CA SER A 91 -14.29 5.22 -5.22
C SER A 91 -14.58 6.71 -5.42
N ILE A 92 -14.90 7.11 -6.65
CA ILE A 92 -15.37 8.45 -7.00
C ILE A 92 -16.79 8.28 -7.54
N ASP A 93 -17.77 8.92 -6.88
CA ASP A 93 -19.19 8.84 -7.24
C ASP A 93 -19.72 7.40 -7.43
N GLY A 94 -19.27 6.49 -6.57
CA GLY A 94 -19.64 5.07 -6.61
C GLY A 94 -18.88 4.22 -7.62
N GLN A 95 -18.01 4.82 -8.44
CA GLN A 95 -17.16 4.12 -9.39
C GLN A 95 -15.75 3.89 -8.82
N VAL A 96 -15.29 2.64 -8.88
CA VAL A 96 -13.96 2.27 -8.39
C VAL A 96 -12.90 2.75 -9.39
N VAL A 97 -12.00 3.62 -8.93
CA VAL A 97 -10.80 4.01 -9.66
C VAL A 97 -9.72 2.97 -9.37
N GLN A 98 -9.39 2.18 -10.38
CA GLN A 98 -8.40 1.10 -10.28
C GLN A 98 -6.98 1.54 -10.64
N HIS A 99 -6.83 2.60 -11.42
CA HIS A 99 -5.53 3.12 -11.87
C HIS A 99 -5.58 4.64 -11.92
N LEU A 100 -4.53 5.28 -11.41
CA LEU A 100 -4.31 6.72 -11.53
C LEU A 100 -2.89 6.94 -12.05
N TYR A 101 -2.72 7.70 -13.14
CA TYR A 101 -1.42 7.90 -13.76
C TYR A 101 -1.30 9.24 -14.47
N VAL A 102 -0.05 9.62 -14.75
CA VAL A 102 0.33 10.75 -15.60
C VAL A 102 1.22 10.21 -16.72
N HIS A 103 0.85 10.53 -17.96
CA HIS A 103 1.53 10.11 -19.19
C HIS A 103 1.69 11.30 -20.12
N ASP A 104 2.90 11.55 -20.60
CA ASP A 104 3.26 12.72 -21.41
C ASP A 104 2.94 12.55 -22.92
N GLY A 105 2.34 11.42 -23.29
CA GLY A 105 1.88 11.16 -24.65
C GLY A 105 0.58 11.90 -25.01
N PRO A 106 0.17 11.82 -26.29
CA PRO A 106 -1.08 12.42 -26.74
C PRO A 106 -2.28 11.78 -26.04
N ALA A 107 -3.29 12.60 -25.71
CA ALA A 107 -4.52 12.14 -25.10
C ALA A 107 -5.21 11.09 -25.99
N GLN A 108 -5.61 9.98 -25.36
CA GLN A 108 -6.27 8.86 -26.03
C GLN A 108 -7.76 8.85 -25.73
N SER A 109 -8.56 8.27 -26.64
CA SER A 109 -10.00 8.07 -26.43
C SER A 109 -10.32 6.95 -25.43
N LYS A 110 -9.34 6.11 -25.13
CA LYS A 110 -9.40 5.02 -24.15
C LYS A 110 -8.26 5.15 -23.15
N PRO A 111 -8.43 4.68 -21.90
CA PRO A 111 -7.33 4.65 -20.96
C PRO A 111 -6.20 3.75 -21.49
N LEU A 112 -4.95 4.18 -21.31
CA LEU A 112 -3.77 3.38 -21.67
C LEU A 112 -3.70 2.10 -20.84
N ILE A 113 -3.93 2.23 -19.53
CA ILE A 113 -3.98 1.11 -18.60
C ILE A 113 -5.45 0.81 -18.34
N GLU A 114 -5.91 -0.32 -18.89
CA GLU A 114 -7.24 -0.85 -18.63
C GLU A 114 -7.36 -1.43 -17.22
N GLY A 115 -8.60 -1.55 -16.74
CA GLY A 115 -8.90 -2.04 -15.40
C GLY A 115 -8.38 -3.45 -15.13
N ALA A 116 -7.73 -3.65 -13.99
CA ALA A 116 -7.23 -4.93 -13.55
C ALA A 116 -8.28 -5.78 -12.80
N GLY A 117 -8.19 -7.10 -12.99
CA GLY A 117 -8.88 -8.06 -12.14
C GLY A 117 -8.30 -8.12 -10.71
N TYR A 118 -9.02 -8.80 -9.83
CA TYR A 118 -8.53 -9.11 -8.48
C TYR A 118 -7.90 -10.50 -8.44
N ILE A 119 -6.75 -10.62 -7.80
CA ILE A 119 -6.01 -11.86 -7.55
C ILE A 119 -5.82 -12.10 -6.06
N MET A 120 -5.60 -13.37 -5.68
CA MET A 120 -5.26 -13.75 -4.31
C MET A 120 -3.74 -13.95 -4.19
N LEU A 121 -3.10 -13.22 -3.28
CA LEU A 121 -1.67 -13.33 -3.02
C LEU A 121 -1.39 -13.74 -1.58
N SER A 122 -0.34 -14.52 -1.37
CA SER A 122 0.23 -14.68 -0.02
C SER A 122 0.83 -13.37 0.47
N THR A 123 1.02 -13.22 1.79
CA THR A 123 1.62 -12.01 2.38
C THR A 123 2.93 -11.62 1.69
N ASN A 124 3.84 -12.58 1.47
CA ASN A 124 5.14 -12.31 0.85
C ASN A 124 4.99 -11.80 -0.59
N LYS A 125 4.08 -12.38 -1.37
CA LYS A 125 3.82 -11.90 -2.74
C LYS A 125 3.13 -10.54 -2.74
N LEU A 126 2.25 -10.28 -1.77
CA LEU A 126 1.54 -9.02 -1.63
C LEU A 126 2.51 -7.85 -1.35
N ILE A 127 3.45 -8.03 -0.42
CA ILE A 127 4.38 -6.96 -0.02
C ILE A 127 5.42 -6.66 -1.11
N GLU A 128 5.77 -7.67 -1.92
CA GLU A 128 6.70 -7.53 -3.05
C GLU A 128 6.06 -6.94 -4.32
N GLN A 129 4.73 -6.90 -4.37
CA GLN A 129 4.01 -6.36 -5.52
C GLN A 129 4.28 -4.86 -5.70
N GLN A 130 4.63 -4.46 -6.92
CA GLN A 130 4.76 -3.05 -7.28
C GLN A 130 3.38 -2.37 -7.29
N ARG A 131 3.30 -1.17 -6.74
CA ARG A 131 2.04 -0.42 -6.53
C ARG A 131 2.06 0.99 -7.04
N THR A 132 3.19 1.67 -6.88
CA THR A 132 3.35 3.06 -7.31
C THR A 132 4.59 3.15 -8.19
N TYR A 133 4.56 4.02 -9.17
CA TYR A 133 5.71 4.41 -9.98
C TYR A 133 5.81 5.93 -9.97
N PHE A 134 7.03 6.43 -9.80
CA PHE A 134 7.31 7.85 -9.88
C PHE A 134 8.77 8.08 -10.26
N GLY A 135 9.02 8.98 -11.21
CA GLY A 135 10.38 9.44 -11.55
C GLY A 135 11.33 8.32 -11.94
N GLY A 136 10.90 7.37 -12.78
CA GLY A 136 11.75 6.26 -13.22
C GLY A 136 11.81 5.06 -12.27
N ARG A 137 11.18 5.12 -11.10
CA ARG A 137 11.24 4.05 -10.09
C ARG A 137 9.86 3.49 -9.77
N ALA A 138 9.77 2.17 -9.78
CA ALA A 138 8.66 1.43 -9.21
C ALA A 138 8.89 1.18 -7.70
N PHE A 139 7.83 1.37 -6.91
CA PHE A 139 7.79 1.17 -5.48
C PHE A 139 6.89 -0.02 -5.14
N LYS A 140 7.42 -0.92 -4.32
CA LYS A 140 6.72 -2.08 -3.80
C LYS A 140 5.77 -1.68 -2.67
N HIS A 141 4.77 -2.52 -2.44
CA HIS A 141 3.82 -2.33 -1.35
C HIS A 141 4.53 -2.24 0.01
N TYR A 142 5.58 -3.05 0.24
CA TYR A 142 6.42 -2.97 1.44
C TYR A 142 7.05 -1.60 1.64
N GLU A 143 7.65 -1.02 0.59
CA GLU A 143 8.34 0.29 0.68
C GLU A 143 7.33 1.40 1.02
N ILE A 144 6.13 1.33 0.46
CA ILE A 144 5.04 2.27 0.75
C ILE A 144 4.58 2.11 2.20
N LEU A 145 4.29 0.89 2.64
CA LEU A 145 3.86 0.61 4.02
C LEU A 145 4.93 1.06 5.01
N GLN A 146 6.21 0.76 4.74
CA GLN A 146 7.31 1.24 5.56
C GLN A 146 7.37 2.76 5.58
N TYR A 147 7.23 3.44 4.46
CA TYR A 147 7.28 4.90 4.43
C TYR A 147 6.16 5.51 5.29
N VAL A 148 4.91 5.09 5.05
CA VAL A 148 3.73 5.65 5.73
C VAL A 148 3.71 5.29 7.22
N ALA A 149 4.13 4.07 7.59
CA ALA A 149 4.06 3.57 8.96
C ALA A 149 5.37 3.71 9.76
N ASN A 150 6.47 4.15 9.15
CA ASN A 150 7.65 4.59 9.88
C ASN A 150 7.48 6.04 10.32
N LYS A 151 8.44 6.46 11.14
CA LYS A 151 8.61 7.82 11.61
C LYS A 151 8.61 8.89 10.49
N LYS A 152 8.88 8.48 9.24
CA LYS A 152 8.95 9.32 8.05
C LYS A 152 7.58 9.67 7.43
N GLY A 153 6.52 8.93 7.74
CA GLY A 153 5.18 9.06 7.13
C GLY A 153 4.08 9.64 8.02
N GLY A 154 4.41 10.01 9.27
CA GLY A 154 3.54 10.81 10.14
C GLY A 154 2.97 10.13 11.39
N VAL A 155 3.28 8.87 11.68
CA VAL A 155 2.85 8.23 12.95
C VAL A 155 3.73 8.66 14.13
N HIS A 156 5.02 8.91 13.88
CA HIS A 156 5.99 9.43 14.85
C HIS A 156 6.95 10.37 14.14
N PHE A 157 6.73 11.68 14.15
CA PHE A 157 7.62 12.62 13.46
C PHE A 157 9.08 12.48 13.96
N ASP A 158 10.03 12.24 13.04
CA ASP A 158 11.47 12.15 13.32
C ASP A 158 12.23 12.97 12.29
N VAL A 159 12.91 14.00 12.79
CA VAL A 159 13.54 15.06 12.00
C VAL A 159 14.74 14.52 11.23
N ASP A 160 15.58 13.69 11.85
CA ASP A 160 16.89 13.32 11.33
C ASP A 160 16.80 12.41 10.09
N ALA A 161 15.78 11.55 10.06
CA ALA A 161 15.62 10.58 8.98
C ALA A 161 14.85 11.13 7.76
N SER A 162 14.30 12.35 7.88
CA SER A 162 13.52 13.03 6.83
C SER A 162 14.40 13.78 5.82
N GLU A 163 15.55 14.32 6.26
CA GLU A 163 16.53 14.98 5.39
C GLU A 163 17.17 14.01 4.37
N GLU A 164 17.54 12.80 4.82
CA GLU A 164 18.27 11.85 3.97
C GLU A 164 17.47 11.37 2.75
N LEU A 165 16.14 11.21 2.90
CA LEU A 165 15.25 10.81 1.79
C LEU A 165 14.79 11.99 0.95
N TYR A 166 14.62 13.17 1.55
CA TYR A 166 14.41 14.41 0.78
C TYR A 166 15.59 14.61 -0.17
N ASN A 167 16.83 14.51 0.33
CA ASN A 167 18.03 14.61 -0.48
C ASN A 167 18.08 13.54 -1.59
N GLN A 168 17.73 12.28 -1.29
CA GLN A 168 17.64 11.22 -2.32
C GLN A 168 16.59 11.48 -3.42
N CYS A 169 15.50 12.19 -3.09
CA CYS A 169 14.44 12.55 -4.04
C CYS A 169 14.72 13.88 -4.75
N SER A 170 15.36 14.85 -4.09
CA SER A 170 15.61 16.20 -4.61
C SER A 170 16.88 16.28 -5.46
N GLU A 171 17.93 15.54 -5.14
CA GLU A 171 19.21 15.54 -5.90
C GLU A 171 19.03 15.04 -7.35
N ARG A 172 17.94 14.34 -7.67
CA ARG A 172 17.66 13.79 -9.00
C ARG A 172 16.63 14.54 -9.83
N GLN A 173 16.06 15.62 -9.30
CA GLN A 173 15.25 16.53 -10.12
C GLN A 173 16.11 17.53 -10.91
N THR A 174 17.41 17.61 -10.61
CA THR A 174 18.38 18.50 -11.27
C THR A 174 19.37 17.77 -12.19
N SER A 175 19.12 16.50 -12.56
CA SER A 175 19.95 15.74 -13.51
C SER A 175 19.19 15.40 -14.80
#